data_AF-A0A657ATF8-F1
#
_entry.id   AF-A0A657ATF8-F1
#
_cell.length_a   1.000
_cell.length_b   1.000
_cell.length_c   1.000
_cell.angle_alpha   90.00
_cell.angle_beta   90.00
_cell.angle_gamma   90.00
#
_symmetry.space_group_name_H-M   'P 1'
#
loop_
_entity.id
_entity.type
_entity.pdbx_description
1 polymer ?
#
loop_
_entity_poly.entity_id
_entity_poly.type
_entity_poly.pdbx_seq_one_letter_code
_entity_poly.pdbx_strand_id
1 'polypeptide(L)'
;MHYFNLLQEIGSNKISTLKPGHLLAWRKDVLPSSGDTGHVLMLESEPVLLRDKVYSVSVYDATKRCDGVSKRSIELHTNEQGVLIGAKLHQDESKVKRMPIYHAKIEGSRYCFGCALPHKMCMCGHVEASKDQTSVVIFRHPEERKKTISTVSLIKQRFPSVLVKDSEVFPEPRAKEREQQVLIFPGGDIVEAGFAQLNMQAEAKSLERQYILIDATWRKAKKILHLNPWLAELPRASLSLDKLSNYLVRKVPSEDALSTVETFASAVGDSALTTLFDLFMQKQIQMIGADCYRQNYAGHINYSDD
;
A
#
# COMPACT_ATOMS: atom_id res chain seq x y z
N MET A 1 -0.23 -8.93 5.95
CA MET A 1 -0.05 -8.47 4.56
C MET A 1 -1.18 -9.00 3.69
N HIS A 2 -1.71 -8.17 2.80
CA HIS A 2 -2.82 -8.53 1.92
C HIS A 2 -2.25 -9.10 0.61
N TYR A 3 -1.84 -10.37 0.60
CA TYR A 3 -1.17 -11.00 -0.55
C TYR A 3 -1.94 -10.83 -1.86
N PHE A 4 -3.26 -10.81 -1.82
CA PHE A 4 -4.08 -10.51 -2.99
C PHE A 4 -3.77 -9.12 -3.58
N ASN A 5 -3.72 -8.07 -2.75
CA ASN A 5 -3.43 -6.71 -3.22
C ASN A 5 -1.98 -6.58 -3.72
N LEU A 6 -1.05 -7.33 -3.11
CA LEU A 6 0.33 -7.39 -3.56
C LEU A 6 0.44 -8.08 -4.92
N LEU A 7 -0.19 -9.25 -5.09
CA LEU A 7 -0.19 -9.98 -6.35
C LEU A 7 -0.94 -9.25 -7.47
N GLN A 8 -1.91 -8.39 -7.13
CA GLN A 8 -2.49 -7.44 -8.09
C GLN A 8 -1.45 -6.46 -8.66
N GLU A 9 -0.44 -6.11 -7.87
CA GLU A 9 0.58 -5.12 -8.25
C GLU A 9 1.75 -5.77 -9.00
N ILE A 10 2.22 -6.93 -8.53
CA ILE A 10 3.45 -7.56 -9.04
C ILE A 10 3.22 -8.83 -9.87
N GLY A 11 2.00 -9.36 -9.84
CA GLY A 11 1.66 -10.67 -10.40
C GLY A 11 1.01 -10.62 -11.77
N SER A 12 0.58 -11.80 -12.22
CA SER A 12 -0.17 -12.04 -13.44
C SER A 12 -1.52 -12.65 -13.10
N ASN A 13 -2.50 -12.48 -13.99
CA ASN A 13 -3.79 -13.17 -13.93
C ASN A 13 -3.99 -14.12 -15.12
N LYS A 14 -2.94 -14.41 -15.89
CA LYS A 14 -3.00 -15.22 -17.11
C LYS A 14 -2.62 -16.66 -16.82
N ILE A 15 -3.52 -17.60 -17.12
CA ILE A 15 -3.28 -19.04 -16.95
C ILE A 15 -2.03 -19.52 -17.67
N SER A 16 -1.72 -18.95 -18.85
CA SER A 16 -0.54 -19.31 -19.66
C SER A 16 0.79 -19.04 -18.96
N THR A 17 0.80 -18.17 -17.95
CA THR A 17 1.98 -17.82 -17.17
C THR A 17 2.02 -18.51 -15.80
N LEU A 18 1.01 -19.31 -15.46
CA LEU A 18 0.91 -19.98 -14.17
C LEU A 18 1.78 -21.25 -14.15
N LYS A 19 2.66 -21.37 -13.14
CA LYS A 19 3.66 -22.44 -13.04
C LYS A 19 3.80 -22.94 -11.60
N PRO A 20 4.28 -24.19 -11.38
CA PRO A 20 4.65 -24.69 -10.06
C PRO A 20 5.54 -23.70 -9.30
N GLY A 21 5.36 -23.61 -7.98
CA GLY A 21 6.07 -22.65 -7.11
C GLY A 21 5.52 -21.23 -7.15
N HIS A 22 4.48 -20.95 -7.96
CA HIS A 22 3.78 -19.67 -7.90
C HIS A 22 2.90 -19.57 -6.66
N LEU A 23 2.92 -18.39 -6.01
CA LEU A 23 1.90 -18.01 -5.04
C LEU A 23 0.67 -17.54 -5.79
N LEU A 24 -0.50 -18.11 -5.50
CA LEU A 24 -1.80 -17.82 -6.09
C LEU A 24 -2.70 -17.21 -5.02
N ALA A 25 -3.39 -16.10 -5.30
CA ALA A 25 -4.35 -15.53 -4.36
C ALA A 25 -5.59 -14.90 -4.99
N TRP A 26 -6.67 -14.90 -4.23
CA TRP A 26 -7.95 -14.24 -4.54
C TRP A 26 -8.64 -13.74 -3.27
N ARG A 27 -9.66 -12.90 -3.38
CA ARG A 27 -10.37 -12.34 -2.21
C ARG A 27 -11.21 -13.39 -1.48
N LYS A 28 -11.15 -13.40 -0.15
CA LYS A 28 -12.09 -14.18 0.68
C LYS A 28 -13.49 -13.58 0.60
N ASP A 29 -14.50 -14.45 0.57
CA ASP A 29 -15.90 -14.02 0.65
C ASP A 29 -16.23 -13.41 2.01
N VAL A 30 -15.64 -13.97 3.08
CA VAL A 30 -15.77 -13.49 4.47
C VAL A 30 -14.40 -13.10 4.98
N LEU A 31 -14.26 -11.85 5.40
CA LEU A 31 -13.04 -11.35 5.99
C LEU A 31 -12.91 -11.90 7.43
N PRO A 32 -11.83 -12.63 7.76
CA PRO A 32 -11.57 -13.07 9.11
C PRO A 32 -11.24 -11.88 10.01
N SER A 33 -11.45 -12.02 11.31
CA SER A 33 -11.08 -11.03 12.33
C SER A 33 -9.58 -10.66 12.31
N SER A 34 -8.74 -11.53 11.76
CA SER A 34 -7.31 -11.28 11.55
C SER A 34 -7.01 -10.28 10.42
N GLY A 35 -8.02 -9.81 9.68
CA GLY A 35 -7.86 -8.82 8.60
C GLY A 35 -7.24 -9.36 7.31
N ASP A 36 -7.09 -10.68 7.17
CA ASP A 36 -6.58 -11.29 5.94
C ASP A 36 -7.64 -11.32 4.85
N THR A 37 -7.47 -10.52 3.80
CA THR A 37 -8.51 -10.35 2.77
C THR A 37 -8.48 -11.40 1.65
N GLY A 38 -7.54 -12.35 1.66
CA GLY A 38 -7.39 -13.29 0.55
C GLY A 38 -7.16 -14.75 0.94
N HIS A 39 -7.56 -15.66 0.06
CA HIS A 39 -7.06 -17.03 0.05
C HIS A 39 -5.70 -17.04 -0.62
N VAL A 40 -4.73 -17.73 -0.02
CA VAL A 40 -3.35 -17.81 -0.53
C VAL A 40 -2.98 -19.26 -0.63
N LEU A 41 -2.59 -19.69 -1.83
CA LEU A 41 -2.20 -21.05 -2.14
C LEU A 41 -0.84 -21.05 -2.85
N MET A 42 -0.10 -22.14 -2.74
CA MET A 42 1.11 -22.36 -3.53
C MET A 42 0.84 -23.43 -4.58
N LEU A 43 1.17 -23.15 -5.84
CA LEU A 43 0.95 -24.07 -6.94
C LEU A 43 1.96 -25.21 -6.92
N GLU A 44 1.50 -26.45 -7.05
CA GLU A 44 2.36 -27.63 -7.09
C GLU A 44 2.51 -28.21 -8.49
N SER A 45 1.45 -28.18 -9.30
CA SER A 45 1.45 -28.73 -10.66
C SER A 45 1.21 -27.64 -11.71
N GLU A 46 1.56 -27.93 -12.95
CA GLU A 46 1.09 -27.12 -14.09
C GLU A 46 -0.44 -27.25 -14.24
N PRO A 47 -1.11 -26.22 -14.80
CA PRO A 47 -2.54 -26.31 -15.10
C PRO A 47 -2.83 -27.28 -16.24
N VAL A 48 -3.75 -28.22 -15.99
CA VAL A 48 -4.23 -29.19 -16.98
C VAL A 48 -5.64 -28.83 -17.39
N LEU A 49 -5.87 -28.60 -18.69
CA LEU A 49 -7.22 -28.31 -19.19
C LEU A 49 -8.14 -29.52 -18.97
N LEU A 50 -9.22 -29.34 -18.23
CA LEU A 50 -10.22 -30.37 -17.97
C LEU A 50 -11.34 -30.33 -19.00
N ARG A 51 -11.91 -29.14 -19.20
CA ARG A 51 -13.05 -28.84 -20.08
C ARG A 51 -13.09 -27.35 -20.33
N ASP A 52 -13.74 -26.90 -21.40
CA ASP A 52 -13.83 -25.51 -21.86
C ASP A 52 -13.47 -24.44 -20.81
N LYS A 53 -12.26 -23.87 -20.90
CA LYS A 53 -11.73 -22.79 -20.03
C LYS A 53 -11.66 -23.14 -18.53
N VAL A 54 -11.68 -24.42 -18.17
CA VAL A 54 -11.54 -24.95 -16.81
C VAL A 54 -10.29 -25.81 -16.72
N TYR A 55 -9.40 -25.47 -15.79
CA TYR A 55 -8.12 -26.12 -15.59
C TYR A 55 -8.05 -26.75 -14.20
N SER A 56 -7.54 -27.97 -14.10
CA SER A 56 -7.16 -28.57 -12.82
C SER A 56 -5.75 -28.16 -12.44
N VAL A 57 -5.55 -27.81 -11.18
CA VAL A 57 -4.21 -27.62 -10.60
C VAL A 57 -4.14 -28.25 -9.21
N SER A 58 -3.00 -28.84 -8.90
CA SER A 58 -2.66 -29.23 -7.53
C SER A 58 -2.04 -28.04 -6.80
N VAL A 59 -2.46 -27.83 -5.55
CA VAL A 59 -2.07 -26.70 -4.71
C VAL A 59 -1.78 -27.15 -3.29
N TYR A 60 -0.88 -26.43 -2.64
CA TYR A 60 -0.70 -26.45 -1.20
C TYR A 60 -1.45 -25.28 -0.56
N ASP A 61 -2.15 -25.55 0.53
CA ASP A 61 -2.86 -24.54 1.32
C ASP A 61 -2.66 -24.77 2.83
N ALA A 62 -2.60 -23.68 3.59
CA ALA A 62 -2.56 -23.76 5.04
C ALA A 62 -3.97 -24.04 5.55
N THR A 63 -4.21 -25.23 6.11
CA THR A 63 -5.53 -25.61 6.63
C THR A 63 -5.49 -25.77 8.13
N LYS A 64 -6.58 -25.36 8.78
CA LYS A 64 -6.81 -25.65 10.20
C LYS A 64 -7.25 -27.10 10.46
N ARG A 65 -7.50 -27.89 9.42
CA ARG A 65 -8.03 -29.26 9.55
C ARG A 65 -6.94 -30.29 9.89
N CYS A 66 -5.68 -29.97 9.62
CA CYS A 66 -4.58 -30.93 9.69
C CYS A 66 -3.38 -30.41 10.50
N ASP A 67 -3.53 -29.31 11.26
CA ASP A 67 -2.43 -28.61 11.93
C ASP A 67 -1.20 -28.42 11.02
N GLY A 68 -1.43 -27.98 9.79
CA GLY A 68 -0.35 -27.87 8.80
C GLY A 68 -0.79 -27.57 7.37
N VAL A 69 0.13 -27.86 6.45
CA VAL A 69 -0.05 -27.68 5.01
C VAL A 69 -0.80 -28.89 4.44
N SER A 70 -1.87 -28.64 3.69
CA SER A 70 -2.60 -29.69 2.96
C SER A 70 -2.39 -29.56 1.46
N LYS A 71 -2.38 -30.68 0.75
CA LYS A 71 -2.37 -30.74 -0.71
C LYS A 71 -3.79 -31.04 -1.21
N ARG A 72 -4.23 -30.35 -2.25
CA ARG A 72 -5.53 -30.61 -2.90
C ARG A 72 -5.52 -30.25 -4.38
N SER A 73 -6.50 -30.78 -5.12
CA SER A 73 -6.78 -30.39 -6.49
C SER A 73 -7.92 -29.37 -6.52
N ILE A 74 -7.74 -28.28 -7.26
CA ILE A 74 -8.76 -27.24 -7.46
C ILE A 74 -9.04 -27.05 -8.94
N GLU A 75 -10.20 -26.49 -9.28
CA GLU A 75 -10.50 -26.05 -10.65
C GLU A 75 -10.33 -24.53 -10.76
N LEU A 76 -9.59 -24.07 -11.76
CA LEU A 76 -9.43 -22.66 -12.14
C LEU A 76 -10.20 -22.39 -13.42
N HIS A 77 -10.98 -21.32 -13.44
CA HIS A 77 -11.77 -20.90 -14.60
C HIS A 77 -11.14 -19.68 -15.25
N THR A 78 -11.09 -19.68 -16.59
CA THR A 78 -10.63 -18.54 -17.38
C THR A 78 -11.73 -17.93 -18.23
N ASN A 79 -11.53 -16.69 -18.66
CA ASN A 79 -12.27 -16.14 -19.80
C ASN A 79 -11.61 -16.58 -21.13
N GLU A 80 -12.12 -16.08 -22.25
CA GLU A 80 -11.58 -16.37 -23.60
C GLU A 80 -10.14 -15.91 -23.80
N GLN A 81 -9.72 -14.89 -23.06
CA GLN A 81 -8.38 -14.33 -23.15
C GLN A 81 -7.40 -15.02 -22.17
N GLY A 82 -7.80 -16.13 -21.55
CA GLY A 82 -7.00 -16.86 -20.57
C GLY A 82 -6.82 -16.14 -19.23
N VAL A 83 -7.65 -15.12 -18.94
CA VAL A 83 -7.64 -14.43 -17.63
C VAL A 83 -8.35 -15.30 -16.61
N LEU A 84 -7.74 -15.53 -15.46
CA LEU A 84 -8.33 -16.22 -14.32
C LEU A 84 -9.49 -15.40 -13.73
N ILE A 85 -10.70 -15.96 -13.79
CA ILE A 85 -11.96 -15.31 -13.37
C ILE A 85 -12.74 -16.10 -12.32
N GLY A 86 -12.22 -17.24 -11.89
CA GLY A 86 -12.85 -17.97 -10.80
C GLY A 86 -12.10 -19.23 -10.40
N ALA A 87 -12.43 -19.72 -9.22
CA ALA A 87 -11.87 -20.94 -8.67
C ALA A 87 -12.97 -21.77 -8.00
N LYS A 88 -12.80 -23.08 -8.03
CA LYS A 88 -13.55 -24.05 -7.24
C LYS A 88 -12.55 -24.80 -6.36
N LEU A 89 -12.56 -24.48 -5.07
CA LEU A 89 -11.55 -24.95 -4.10
C LEU A 89 -11.81 -26.38 -3.65
N HIS A 90 -13.08 -26.77 -3.55
CA HIS A 90 -13.51 -28.11 -3.15
C HIS A 90 -14.30 -28.76 -4.27
N GLN A 91 -14.00 -30.02 -4.59
CA GLN A 91 -14.72 -30.74 -5.65
C GLN A 91 -16.22 -30.92 -5.33
N ASP A 92 -16.53 -31.06 -4.04
CA ASP A 92 -17.89 -31.24 -3.53
C ASP A 92 -18.72 -29.94 -3.54
N GLU A 93 -18.08 -28.78 -3.74
CA GLU A 93 -18.81 -27.51 -3.84
C GLU A 93 -19.52 -27.39 -5.19
N SER A 94 -20.82 -27.11 -5.16
CA SER A 94 -21.58 -26.84 -6.40
C SER A 94 -21.25 -25.46 -6.99
N LYS A 95 -20.82 -24.50 -6.16
CA LYS A 95 -20.62 -23.10 -6.57
C LYS A 95 -19.16 -22.80 -6.90
N VAL A 96 -18.93 -22.37 -8.14
CA VAL A 96 -17.67 -21.74 -8.56
C VAL A 96 -17.63 -20.31 -8.03
N LYS A 97 -16.54 -19.94 -7.36
CA LYS A 97 -16.32 -18.58 -6.87
C LYS A 97 -15.82 -17.72 -8.03
N ARG A 98 -16.61 -16.73 -8.46
CA ARG A 98 -16.26 -15.83 -9.56
C ARG A 98 -15.58 -14.57 -9.02
N MET A 99 -14.30 -14.43 -9.30
CA MET A 99 -13.46 -13.34 -8.77
C MET A 99 -12.13 -13.28 -9.50
N PRO A 100 -11.46 -12.11 -9.49
CA PRO A 100 -10.09 -11.99 -9.97
C PRO A 100 -9.15 -12.87 -9.14
N ILE A 101 -8.24 -13.56 -9.82
CA ILE A 101 -7.18 -14.36 -9.21
C ILE A 101 -5.86 -13.87 -9.79
N TYR A 102 -4.86 -13.71 -8.92
CA TYR A 102 -3.52 -13.28 -9.30
C TYR A 102 -2.48 -14.27 -8.80
N HIS A 103 -1.37 -14.37 -9.50
CA HIS A 103 -0.25 -15.19 -9.10
C HIS A 103 1.10 -14.57 -9.42
N ALA A 104 2.13 -14.96 -8.67
CA ALA A 104 3.51 -14.60 -8.98
C ALA A 104 4.46 -15.73 -8.54
N LYS A 105 5.59 -15.87 -9.25
CA LYS A 105 6.69 -16.73 -8.80
C LYS A 105 7.27 -16.21 -7.49
N ILE A 106 7.46 -17.10 -6.52
CA ILE A 106 8.08 -16.74 -5.24
C ILE A 106 9.60 -16.66 -5.44
N GLU A 107 10.19 -17.73 -5.94
CA GLU A 107 11.63 -17.81 -6.21
C GLU A 107 12.02 -17.00 -7.44
N GLY A 108 13.14 -16.28 -7.33
CA GLY A 108 13.64 -15.42 -8.41
C GLY A 108 12.67 -14.31 -8.82
N SER A 109 11.72 -13.95 -7.95
CA SER A 109 10.87 -12.78 -8.15
C SER A 109 11.72 -11.53 -8.33
N ARG A 110 11.26 -10.60 -9.17
CA ARG A 110 11.89 -9.27 -9.28
C ARG A 110 11.44 -8.34 -8.17
N TYR A 111 10.33 -8.66 -7.51
CA TYR A 111 9.67 -7.85 -6.51
C TYR A 111 9.57 -8.58 -5.17
N CYS A 112 9.73 -7.83 -4.09
CA CYS A 112 9.59 -8.35 -2.75
C CYS A 112 8.12 -8.65 -2.41
N PHE A 113 7.84 -9.85 -1.90
CA PHE A 113 6.52 -10.23 -1.40
C PHE A 113 6.13 -9.57 -0.06
N GLY A 114 7.05 -8.80 0.54
CA GLY A 114 6.84 -7.97 1.72
C GLY A 114 6.26 -6.59 1.38
N CYS A 115 6.84 -5.92 0.39
CA CYS A 115 6.56 -4.51 0.13
C CYS A 115 6.12 -4.20 -1.31
N ALA A 116 6.05 -5.21 -2.18
CA ALA A 116 5.79 -5.10 -3.62
C ALA A 116 6.82 -4.26 -4.42
N LEU A 117 7.84 -3.70 -3.77
CA LEU A 117 8.91 -2.98 -4.45
C LEU A 117 9.90 -3.94 -5.13
N PRO A 118 10.58 -3.51 -6.21
CA PRO A 118 11.72 -4.24 -6.75
C PRO A 118 12.72 -4.60 -5.65
N HIS A 119 13.34 -5.77 -5.68
CA HIS A 119 14.28 -6.19 -4.64
C HIS A 119 15.41 -5.16 -4.41
N LYS A 120 15.89 -4.54 -5.49
CA LYS A 120 16.90 -3.47 -5.44
C LYS A 120 16.44 -2.21 -4.70
N MET A 121 15.15 -2.02 -4.48
CA MET A 121 14.55 -0.89 -3.74
C MET A 121 13.88 -1.35 -2.43
N CYS A 122 13.89 -2.66 -2.15
CA CYS A 122 13.25 -3.22 -0.96
C CYS A 122 13.92 -2.70 0.31
N MET A 123 13.10 -2.34 1.29
CA MET A 123 13.52 -1.89 2.62
C MET A 123 13.13 -2.85 3.74
N CYS A 124 12.47 -3.98 3.44
CA CYS A 124 11.93 -4.88 4.47
C CYS A 124 12.97 -5.39 5.47
N GLY A 125 14.25 -5.54 5.07
CA GLY A 125 15.32 -5.95 5.97
C GLY A 125 15.88 -4.84 6.87
N HIS A 126 15.51 -3.58 6.61
CA HIS A 126 15.92 -2.41 7.40
C HIS A 126 14.79 -1.86 8.28
N VAL A 127 13.55 -2.30 8.06
CA VAL A 127 12.37 -1.76 8.75
C VAL A 127 11.99 -2.64 9.92
N GLU A 128 11.93 -2.04 11.11
CA GLU A 128 11.28 -2.64 12.27
C GLU A 128 9.81 -2.21 12.32
N ALA A 129 8.89 -3.17 12.32
CA ALA A 129 7.46 -2.88 12.39
C ALA A 129 7.08 -2.34 13.78
N SER A 130 6.48 -1.16 13.82
CA SER A 130 5.86 -0.59 15.01
C SER A 130 4.61 -1.39 15.39
N LYS A 131 4.41 -1.54 16.70
CA LYS A 131 3.17 -2.06 17.29
C LYS A 131 2.18 -0.94 17.61
N ASP A 132 2.60 0.32 17.46
CA ASP A 132 1.79 1.48 17.80
C ASP A 132 0.61 1.59 16.82
N GLN A 133 -0.53 1.99 17.38
CA GLN A 133 -1.70 2.34 16.57
C GLN A 133 -1.60 3.82 16.20
N THR A 134 -1.73 4.10 14.91
CA THR A 134 -1.73 5.47 14.41
C THR A 134 -3.16 5.92 14.19
N SER A 135 -3.51 7.12 14.63
CA SER A 135 -4.77 7.79 14.30
C SER A 135 -4.82 8.32 12.86
N VAL A 136 -3.75 8.11 12.08
CA VAL A 136 -3.61 8.60 10.72
C VAL A 136 -4.18 7.60 9.71
N VAL A 137 -5.02 8.09 8.79
CA VAL A 137 -5.55 7.36 7.64
C VAL A 137 -5.09 8.04 6.36
N ILE A 138 -4.65 7.25 5.39
CA ILE A 138 -4.17 7.75 4.09
C ILE A 138 -5.23 7.52 3.03
N PHE A 139 -5.70 8.59 2.41
CA PHE A 139 -6.55 8.59 1.23
C PHE A 139 -5.66 8.72 -0.01
N ARG A 140 -5.54 7.63 -0.76
CA ARG A 140 -4.61 7.52 -1.88
C ARG A 140 -5.35 7.55 -3.20
N HIS A 141 -4.85 8.36 -4.12
CA HIS A 141 -5.38 8.39 -5.49
C HIS A 141 -5.06 7.07 -6.22
N PRO A 142 -5.99 6.46 -6.98
CA PRO A 142 -5.78 5.14 -7.60
C PRO A 142 -4.55 5.03 -8.52
N GLU A 143 -4.19 6.12 -9.20
CA GLU A 143 -2.97 6.14 -10.02
C GLU A 143 -1.66 6.11 -9.22
N GLU A 144 -1.63 6.55 -7.96
CA GLU A 144 -0.42 6.46 -7.13
C GLU A 144 -0.09 5.01 -6.79
N ARG A 145 -1.11 4.14 -6.70
CA ARG A 145 -0.93 2.69 -6.56
C ARG A 145 -0.13 2.08 -7.71
N LYS A 146 -0.22 2.65 -8.91
CA LYS A 146 0.48 2.13 -10.09
C LYS A 146 1.97 2.50 -10.12
N LYS A 147 2.45 3.33 -9.19
CA LYS A 147 3.86 3.73 -9.16
C LYS A 147 4.71 2.61 -8.59
N THR A 148 5.76 2.25 -9.34
CA THR A 148 6.72 1.19 -9.00
C THR A 148 7.49 1.45 -7.71
N ILE A 149 7.65 2.72 -7.33
CA ILE A 149 8.38 3.16 -6.13
C ILE A 149 7.47 4.11 -5.35
N SER A 150 6.71 3.54 -4.40
CA SER A 150 5.76 4.28 -3.57
C SER A 150 6.28 4.40 -2.14
N THR A 151 6.38 5.63 -1.64
CA THR A 151 6.80 5.92 -0.27
C THR A 151 5.77 5.48 0.78
N VAL A 152 4.49 5.36 0.41
CA VAL A 152 3.45 4.75 1.27
C VAL A 152 3.75 3.29 1.59
N SER A 153 4.51 2.59 0.74
CA SER A 153 4.98 1.24 1.06
C SER A 153 5.90 1.22 2.28
N LEU A 154 6.72 2.26 2.46
CA LEU A 154 7.59 2.39 3.63
C LEU A 154 6.78 2.63 4.91
N ILE A 155 5.76 3.50 4.84
CA ILE A 155 4.82 3.74 5.94
C ILE A 155 4.14 2.42 6.34
N LYS A 156 3.63 1.64 5.39
CA LYS A 156 2.97 0.35 5.70
C LYS A 156 3.91 -0.70 6.29
N GLN A 157 5.20 -0.66 5.95
CA GLN A 157 6.20 -1.56 6.54
C GLN A 157 6.47 -1.17 7.99
N ARG A 158 6.64 0.13 8.27
CA ARG A 158 6.89 0.65 9.62
C ARG A 158 5.63 0.63 10.49
N PHE A 159 4.46 0.88 9.93
CA PHE A 159 3.16 0.89 10.63
C PHE A 159 2.15 -0.01 9.91
N PRO A 160 2.18 -1.34 10.14
CA PRO A 160 1.28 -2.27 9.46
C PRO A 160 -0.21 -2.05 9.74
N SER A 161 -0.54 -1.37 10.84
CA SER A 161 -1.89 -1.00 11.27
C SER A 161 -2.47 0.18 10.50
N VAL A 162 -1.64 0.94 9.77
CA VAL A 162 -2.07 2.15 9.05
C VAL A 162 -3.12 1.80 7.99
N LEU A 163 -4.23 2.54 7.99
CA LEU A 163 -5.28 2.37 7.00
C LEU A 163 -4.97 3.21 5.76
N VAL A 164 -4.98 2.55 4.60
CA VAL A 164 -4.83 3.22 3.30
C VAL A 164 -6.03 2.87 2.42
N LYS A 165 -6.81 3.89 2.06
CA LYS A 165 -8.00 3.77 1.22
C LYS A 165 -7.71 4.32 -0.16
N ASP A 166 -7.93 3.51 -1.20
CA ASP A 166 -7.69 3.87 -2.59
C ASP A 166 -9.00 4.33 -3.26
N SER A 167 -9.14 5.61 -3.57
CA SER A 167 -10.29 6.15 -4.32
C SER A 167 -10.05 7.59 -4.76
N GLU A 168 -10.88 8.08 -5.70
CA GLU A 168 -11.06 9.52 -5.95
C GLU A 168 -12.25 10.08 -5.17
N VAL A 169 -13.22 9.23 -4.80
CA VAL A 169 -14.42 9.56 -4.04
C VAL A 169 -14.51 8.65 -2.82
N PHE A 170 -14.53 9.25 -1.64
CA PHE A 170 -14.57 8.59 -0.35
C PHE A 170 -15.96 8.77 0.26
N PRO A 171 -16.54 7.71 0.85
CA PRO A 171 -17.83 7.83 1.51
C PRO A 171 -17.72 8.82 2.67
N GLU A 172 -18.68 9.74 2.72
CA GLU A 172 -18.77 10.69 3.84
C GLU A 172 -19.05 9.92 5.14
N PRO A 173 -18.25 10.16 6.20
CA PRO A 173 -18.49 9.54 7.50
C PRO A 173 -19.72 10.16 8.18
N ARG A 174 -20.20 9.53 9.25
CA ARG A 174 -21.32 10.10 10.02
C ARG A 174 -20.87 11.40 10.69
N ALA A 175 -21.78 12.34 10.93
CA ALA A 175 -21.47 13.66 11.51
C ALA A 175 -20.55 13.58 12.75
N LYS A 176 -20.85 12.69 13.70
CA LYS A 176 -20.04 12.48 14.91
C LYS A 176 -18.61 12.00 14.62
N GLU A 177 -18.44 11.14 13.62
CA GLU A 177 -17.11 10.66 13.18
C GLU A 177 -16.36 11.77 12.42
N ARG A 178 -17.09 12.62 11.69
CA ARG A 178 -16.53 13.76 10.95
C ARG A 178 -16.01 14.86 11.88
N GLU A 179 -16.69 15.14 12.99
CA GLU A 179 -16.25 16.08 14.03
C GLU A 179 -14.92 15.70 14.67
N GLN A 180 -14.58 14.42 14.63
CA GLN A 180 -13.35 13.84 15.13
C GLN A 180 -12.22 13.85 14.09
N GLN A 181 -12.50 14.23 12.84
CA GLN A 181 -11.52 14.16 11.77
C GLN A 181 -10.83 15.49 11.51
N VAL A 182 -9.53 15.41 11.28
CA VAL A 182 -8.69 16.55 10.91
C VAL A 182 -7.99 16.23 9.59
N LEU A 183 -8.07 17.14 8.63
CA LEU A 183 -7.36 17.00 7.36
C LEU A 183 -5.96 17.59 7.49
N ILE A 184 -4.93 16.78 7.26
CA ILE A 184 -3.57 17.30 7.13
C ILE A 184 -3.37 17.73 5.67
N PHE A 185 -3.41 19.04 5.42
CA PHE A 185 -3.25 19.62 4.09
C PHE A 185 -2.71 21.05 4.17
N PRO A 186 -1.78 21.46 3.28
CA PRO A 186 -1.21 22.80 3.32
C PRO A 186 -2.25 23.93 3.14
N GLY A 187 -2.07 25.05 3.85
CA GLY A 187 -3.00 26.18 3.87
C GLY A 187 -4.18 26.03 4.83
N GLY A 188 -3.91 25.58 6.07
CA GLY A 188 -4.88 25.58 7.17
C GLY A 188 -4.72 26.81 8.07
N ASP A 189 -5.82 27.26 8.68
CA ASP A 189 -5.83 28.39 9.64
C ASP A 189 -5.22 28.01 11.00
N ILE A 190 -5.12 26.70 11.29
CA ILE A 190 -4.45 26.17 12.47
C ILE A 190 -3.02 25.81 12.07
N VAL A 191 -2.11 26.75 12.31
CA VAL A 191 -0.66 26.50 12.36
C VAL A 191 -0.34 26.18 13.81
N GLU A 192 -0.61 24.94 14.24
CA GLU A 192 0.00 24.45 15.48
C GLU A 192 1.47 24.21 15.17
N ALA A 193 2.29 25.21 15.46
CA ALA A 193 3.74 25.11 15.43
C ALA A 193 4.15 23.92 16.30
N GLY A 194 4.45 22.80 15.66
CA GLY A 194 4.82 21.55 16.32
C GLY A 194 3.65 20.59 16.56
N PHE A 195 3.42 19.70 15.60
CA PHE A 195 3.06 18.31 15.95
C PHE A 195 4.13 17.65 16.85
N ALA A 196 5.32 18.26 16.96
CA ALA A 196 6.40 17.89 17.87
C ALA A 196 6.03 17.95 19.36
N GLN A 197 4.86 18.46 19.74
CA GLN A 197 4.46 18.54 21.14
C GLN A 197 2.96 18.31 21.39
N LEU A 198 2.31 17.48 20.56
CA LEU A 198 1.28 16.62 21.13
C LEU A 198 1.99 15.62 22.04
N ASN A 199 2.24 16.06 23.27
CA ASN A 199 2.50 15.17 24.39
C ASN A 199 1.33 14.18 24.41
N MET A 200 1.51 13.04 23.76
CA MET A 200 0.62 11.88 23.81
C MET A 200 0.36 11.42 25.26
N GLN A 201 1.08 11.96 26.25
CA GLN A 201 0.82 11.77 27.68
C GLN A 201 -0.14 12.78 28.31
N ALA A 202 -0.30 14.00 27.77
CA ALA A 202 -1.23 15.02 28.30
C ALA A 202 -2.60 14.98 27.60
N GLU A 203 -2.62 14.66 26.30
CA GLU A 203 -3.86 14.45 25.54
C GLU A 203 -4.25 12.98 25.39
N ALA A 204 -3.55 12.08 26.10
CA ALA A 204 -3.88 10.66 26.23
C ALA A 204 -5.30 10.39 26.78
N LYS A 205 -6.04 11.43 27.19
CA LYS A 205 -7.45 11.35 27.55
C LYS A 205 -8.42 11.57 26.37
N SER A 206 -7.97 12.01 25.19
CA SER A 206 -8.80 12.03 23.98
C SER A 206 -8.15 11.22 22.86
N LEU A 207 -8.36 9.90 22.91
CA LEU A 207 -8.30 8.96 21.79
C LEU A 207 -9.29 9.30 20.64
N GLU A 208 -9.76 10.55 20.55
CA GLU A 208 -10.95 10.91 19.80
C GLU A 208 -10.67 11.50 18.43
N ARG A 209 -9.44 11.86 18.05
CA ARG A 209 -9.17 12.47 16.74
C ARG A 209 -8.51 11.53 15.73
N GLN A 210 -9.00 11.55 14.49
CA GLN A 210 -8.45 10.83 13.33
C GLN A 210 -7.89 11.82 12.32
N TYR A 211 -6.65 11.62 11.88
CA TYR A 211 -6.01 12.48 10.90
C TYR A 211 -6.09 11.89 9.50
N ILE A 212 -6.45 12.68 8.51
CA ILE A 212 -6.54 12.28 7.11
C ILE A 212 -5.37 12.88 6.34
N LEU A 213 -4.59 12.04 5.67
CA LEU A 213 -3.55 12.41 4.71
C LEU A 213 -3.97 12.07 3.29
N ILE A 214 -3.63 12.92 2.32
CA ILE A 214 -3.89 12.64 0.90
C ILE A 214 -2.57 12.25 0.20
N ASP A 215 -2.50 11.02 -0.33
CA ASP A 215 -1.41 10.56 -1.19
C ASP A 215 -1.77 10.73 -2.66
N ALA A 216 -1.30 11.81 -3.27
CA ALA A 216 -1.56 12.16 -4.66
C ALA A 216 -0.55 13.19 -5.21
N THR A 217 -0.49 13.38 -6.53
CA THR A 217 0.08 14.62 -7.09
C THR A 217 -0.77 15.82 -6.69
N TRP A 218 -0.20 17.02 -6.61
CA TRP A 218 -0.94 18.25 -6.23
C TRP A 218 -2.24 18.47 -7.00
N ARG A 219 -2.20 18.30 -8.32
CA ARG A 219 -3.40 18.39 -9.17
C ARG A 219 -4.45 17.35 -8.78
N LYS A 220 -4.03 16.12 -8.47
CA LYS A 220 -4.92 15.02 -8.07
C LYS A 220 -5.41 15.17 -6.63
N ALA A 221 -4.61 15.70 -5.72
CA ALA A 221 -5.01 15.98 -4.34
C ALA A 221 -6.12 17.05 -4.31
N LYS A 222 -5.95 18.13 -5.08
CA LYS A 222 -7.00 19.15 -5.27
C LYS A 222 -8.27 18.56 -5.90
N LYS A 223 -8.11 17.62 -6.84
CA LYS A 223 -9.26 16.88 -7.41
C LYS A 223 -9.98 16.03 -6.37
N ILE A 224 -9.26 15.30 -5.51
CA ILE A 224 -9.87 14.55 -4.38
C ILE A 224 -10.64 15.50 -3.48
N LEU A 225 -10.07 16.64 -3.07
CA LEU A 225 -10.77 17.62 -2.25
C LEU A 225 -12.05 18.15 -2.92
N HIS A 226 -11.99 18.45 -4.23
CA HIS A 226 -13.14 18.92 -4.99
C HIS A 226 -14.25 17.87 -5.11
N LEU A 227 -13.89 16.60 -5.29
CA LEU A 227 -14.84 15.50 -5.42
C LEU A 227 -15.44 15.03 -4.08
N ASN A 228 -14.87 15.48 -2.96
CA ASN A 228 -15.32 15.10 -1.62
C ASN A 228 -15.54 16.39 -0.79
N PRO A 229 -16.66 17.11 -0.99
CA PRO A 229 -16.91 18.39 -0.33
C PRO A 229 -16.78 18.34 1.20
N TRP A 230 -17.17 17.23 1.81
CA TRP A 230 -17.03 16.98 3.24
C TRP A 230 -15.58 17.04 3.74
N LEU A 231 -14.57 16.72 2.91
CA LEU A 231 -13.15 16.90 3.28
C LEU A 231 -12.76 18.37 3.36
N ALA A 232 -13.39 19.22 2.54
CA ALA A 232 -13.11 20.66 2.54
C ALA A 232 -13.71 21.36 3.77
N GLU A 233 -14.73 20.77 4.39
CA GLU A 233 -15.36 21.23 5.64
C GLU A 233 -14.57 20.83 6.91
N LEU A 234 -13.61 19.91 6.80
CA LEU A 234 -12.83 19.46 7.95
C LEU A 234 -11.88 20.56 8.45
N PRO A 235 -11.62 20.62 9.77
CA PRO A 235 -10.52 21.42 10.29
C PRO A 235 -9.21 20.97 9.64
N ARG A 236 -8.37 21.95 9.27
CA ARG A 236 -7.09 21.70 8.62
C ARG A 236 -5.95 21.85 9.61
N ALA A 237 -5.05 20.87 9.59
CA ALA A 237 -3.76 20.95 10.22
C ALA A 237 -2.69 21.11 9.14
N SER A 238 -1.75 22.03 9.37
CA SER A 238 -0.56 22.19 8.55
C SER A 238 0.69 21.88 9.38
N LEU A 239 1.71 21.33 8.72
CA LEU A 239 3.00 21.08 9.35
C LEU A 239 3.93 22.22 9.00
N SER A 240 4.44 22.92 10.00
CA SER A 240 5.55 23.85 9.82
C SER A 240 6.83 23.09 9.53
N LEU A 241 7.63 23.63 8.61
CA LEU A 241 8.87 23.01 8.18
C LEU A 241 10.08 23.76 8.72
N ASP A 242 10.95 23.03 9.41
CA ASP A 242 12.29 23.53 9.78
C ASP A 242 13.32 23.28 8.67
N LYS A 243 12.97 22.43 7.68
CA LYS A 243 13.85 21.97 6.59
C LYS A 243 13.04 21.67 5.32
N LEU A 244 13.71 21.75 4.17
CA LEU A 244 13.16 21.31 2.89
C LEU A 244 12.90 19.80 2.90
N SER A 245 11.98 19.36 2.03
CA SER A 245 11.68 17.94 1.85
C SER A 245 12.89 17.16 1.34
N ASN A 246 13.16 16.02 1.95
CA ASN A 246 14.15 15.02 1.52
C ASN A 246 13.63 14.15 0.37
N TYR A 247 12.47 14.44 -0.23
CA TYR A 247 12.04 13.76 -1.46
C TYR A 247 12.79 14.35 -2.68
N LEU A 248 14.03 13.90 -2.87
CA LEU A 248 14.97 14.47 -3.83
C LEU A 248 14.67 14.14 -5.31
N VAL A 249 13.97 13.03 -5.56
CA VAL A 249 13.74 12.47 -6.91
C VAL A 249 12.39 12.86 -7.52
N ARG A 250 11.82 13.98 -7.08
CA ARG A 250 10.57 14.53 -7.59
C ARG A 250 10.55 16.05 -7.44
N LYS A 251 9.91 16.74 -8.38
CA LYS A 251 9.74 18.20 -8.28
C LYS A 251 8.82 18.54 -7.12
N VAL A 252 9.36 19.28 -6.16
CA VAL A 252 8.61 19.87 -5.04
C VAL A 252 8.10 21.25 -5.51
N PRO A 253 6.81 21.60 -5.30
CA PRO A 253 6.25 22.85 -5.82
C PRO A 253 6.61 24.10 -5.00
N SER A 254 6.99 23.95 -3.74
CA SER A 254 7.29 25.03 -2.79
C SER A 254 8.15 24.49 -1.66
N GLU A 255 8.83 25.38 -0.94
CA GLU A 255 9.66 25.00 0.23
C GLU A 255 8.82 24.31 1.33
N ASP A 256 7.56 24.71 1.46
CA ASP A 256 6.63 24.17 2.46
C ASP A 256 5.98 22.82 2.10
N ALA A 257 6.38 22.19 0.99
CA ALA A 257 5.72 20.99 0.49
C ALA A 257 6.46 19.72 0.91
N LEU A 258 5.91 19.01 1.90
CA LEU A 258 6.32 17.66 2.27
C LEU A 258 5.75 16.57 1.36
N SER A 259 6.46 15.45 1.29
CA SER A 259 5.89 14.21 0.78
C SER A 259 5.05 13.48 1.82
N THR A 260 4.17 12.57 1.38
CA THR A 260 3.27 11.81 2.26
C THR A 260 3.99 11.09 3.40
N VAL A 261 5.20 10.56 3.17
CA VAL A 261 5.95 9.83 4.20
C VAL A 261 6.56 10.77 5.24
N GLU A 262 7.04 11.93 4.82
CA GLU A 262 7.54 12.96 5.74
C GLU A 262 6.38 13.54 6.55
N THR A 263 5.26 13.87 5.89
CA THR A 263 4.06 14.34 6.58
C THR A 263 3.57 13.30 7.59
N PHE A 264 3.57 12.02 7.23
CA PHE A 264 3.21 10.95 8.15
C PHE A 264 4.18 10.85 9.33
N ALA A 265 5.49 10.79 9.06
CA ALA A 265 6.52 10.67 10.09
C ALA A 265 6.45 11.82 11.09
N SER A 266 6.29 13.05 10.61
CA SER A 266 6.11 14.24 11.45
C SER A 266 4.80 14.19 12.25
N ALA A 267 3.69 13.74 11.64
CA ALA A 267 2.40 13.65 12.33
C ALA A 267 2.38 12.63 13.48
N VAL A 268 3.18 11.56 13.37
CA VAL A 268 3.27 10.52 14.42
C VAL A 268 4.53 10.65 15.30
N GLY A 269 5.41 11.62 15.01
CA GLY A 269 6.66 11.82 15.75
C GLY A 269 7.69 10.68 15.60
N ASP A 270 7.70 9.95 14.48
CA ASP A 270 8.57 8.77 14.30
C ASP A 270 9.83 9.12 13.50
N SER A 271 10.93 9.37 14.22
CA SER A 271 12.25 9.68 13.64
C SER A 271 12.90 8.49 12.92
N ALA A 272 12.51 7.25 13.27
CA ALA A 272 12.99 6.06 12.58
C ALA A 272 12.44 6.00 11.15
N LEU A 273 11.18 6.39 10.94
CA LEU A 273 10.56 6.51 9.62
C LEU A 273 11.24 7.58 8.77
N THR A 274 11.61 8.72 9.36
CA THR A 274 12.42 9.75 8.69
C THR A 274 13.76 9.18 8.24
N THR A 275 14.48 8.50 9.13
CA THR A 275 15.78 7.88 8.80
C THR A 275 15.65 6.81 7.70
N LEU A 276 14.59 6.00 7.77
CA LEU A 276 14.28 5.00 6.75
C LEU A 276 13.98 5.65 5.39
N PHE A 277 13.31 6.80 5.40
CA PHE A 277 13.01 7.54 4.18
C PHE A 277 14.28 8.12 3.55
N ASP A 278 15.20 8.65 4.34
CA ASP A 278 16.49 9.13 3.86
C ASP A 278 17.29 8.01 3.19
N LEU A 279 17.39 6.84 3.84
CA LEU A 279 18.05 5.66 3.26
C LEU A 279 17.35 5.19 1.97
N PHE A 280 16.02 5.26 1.93
CA PHE A 280 15.25 4.93 0.74
C PHE A 280 15.54 5.89 -0.42
N MET A 281 15.68 7.18 -0.15
CA MET A 281 16.06 8.21 -1.14
C MET A 281 17.48 8.02 -1.65
N GLN A 282 18.45 7.77 -0.75
CA GLN A 282 19.84 7.46 -1.13
C GLN A 282 19.90 6.25 -2.07
N LYS A 283 19.18 5.17 -1.74
CA LYS A 283 19.10 3.96 -2.56
C LYS A 283 18.48 4.25 -3.94
N GLN A 284 17.49 5.13 -4.01
CA GLN A 284 16.89 5.54 -5.27
C GLN A 284 17.85 6.38 -6.13
N ILE A 285 18.56 7.33 -5.54
CA ILE A 285 19.57 8.14 -6.23
C ILE A 285 20.70 7.24 -6.75
N GLN A 286 21.20 6.31 -5.93
CA GLN A 286 22.22 5.35 -6.34
C GLN A 286 21.77 4.51 -7.54
N MET A 287 20.49 4.11 -7.58
CA MET A 287 19.94 3.37 -8.71
C MET A 287 19.78 4.20 -9.98
N ILE A 288 19.50 5.50 -9.85
CA ILE A 288 19.43 6.44 -10.99
C ILE A 288 20.83 6.72 -11.55
N GLY A 289 21.84 6.78 -10.68
CA GLY A 289 23.21 7.14 -11.02
C GLY A 289 23.44 8.65 -10.93
N ALA A 290 24.63 9.05 -10.46
CA ALA A 290 24.96 10.43 -10.11
C ALA A 290 24.76 11.42 -11.28
N ASP A 291 25.27 11.09 -12.47
CA ASP A 291 25.17 11.96 -13.64
C ASP A 291 23.72 12.18 -14.07
N CYS A 292 22.93 11.10 -14.12
CA CYS A 292 21.52 11.16 -14.48
C CYS A 292 20.68 11.90 -13.44
N TYR A 293 21.01 11.71 -12.15
CA TYR A 293 20.35 12.42 -11.06
C TYR A 293 20.64 13.93 -11.15
N ARG A 294 21.91 14.32 -11.28
CA ARG A 294 22.28 15.73 -11.46
C ARG A 294 21.59 16.35 -12.67
N GLN A 295 21.64 15.68 -13.82
CA GLN A 295 21.05 16.19 -15.06
C GLN A 295 19.53 16.42 -14.94
N ASN A 296 18.82 15.54 -14.24
CA ASN A 296 17.35 15.60 -14.16
C ASN A 296 16.84 16.46 -13.00
N TYR A 297 17.62 16.64 -11.93
CA TYR A 297 17.13 17.18 -10.67
C TYR A 297 17.88 18.40 -10.15
N ALA A 298 19.02 18.83 -10.74
CA ALA A 298 19.79 19.99 -10.27
C ALA A 298 18.99 21.32 -10.22
N GLY A 299 17.92 21.44 -11.01
CA GLY A 299 17.02 22.60 -10.98
C GLY A 299 15.90 22.54 -9.93
N HIS A 300 15.87 21.52 -9.08
CA HIS A 300 14.87 21.40 -8.01
C HIS A 300 15.29 22.19 -6.78
N ILE A 301 14.30 22.77 -6.08
CA ILE A 301 14.52 23.61 -4.90
C ILE A 301 15.23 22.82 -3.77
N ASN A 302 14.90 21.53 -3.64
CA ASN A 302 15.46 20.64 -2.64
C ASN A 302 16.59 19.75 -3.18
N TYR A 303 17.24 20.12 -4.29
CA TYR A 303 18.36 19.35 -4.80
C TYR A 303 19.52 19.32 -3.80
N SER A 304 20.11 18.13 -3.62
CA SER A 304 21.33 17.90 -2.83
C SER A 304 22.28 17.00 -3.61
N ASP A 305 23.58 17.35 -3.63
CA ASP A 305 24.70 16.50 -4.09
C ASP A 305 25.27 15.64 -2.94
N ASP A 306 24.95 15.98 -1.68
CA ASP A 306 25.27 15.22 -0.46
C ASP A 306 24.28 14.06 -0.28
#